data_AF-A0A8K0U1U3-F1
#
_entry.id   AF-A0A8K0U1U3-F1
#
_cell.length_a   1.000
_cell.length_b   1.000
_cell.length_c   1.000
_cell.angle_alpha   90.00
_cell.angle_beta   90.00
_cell.angle_gamma   90.00
#
_symmetry.space_group_name_H-M   'P 1'
#
loop_
_entity.id
_entity.type
_entity.pdbx_description
1 polymer ?
#
loop_
_entity_poly.entity_id
_entity_poly.type
_entity_poly.pdbx_seq_one_letter_code
_entity_poly.pdbx_strand_id
1 'polypeptide(L)'
;MMRGNKAPGKGMQQFSILLNDQVNDEDVCNDNVSFPDYLIVDVRDEDRAVGHIKDSHNLPSEVFQSGVDDLIKDTANVPVVIFHCMMSTQRGPIAAQIYRDRRNVKAENEDQKQQVLILEKGFKGFAEAYQDDPLLVENLDESLRSQ
;
A
#
# COMPACT_ATOMS: atom_id res chain seq x y z
N MET A 1 29.78 38.74 -1.47
CA MET A 1 28.86 37.84 -2.22
C MET A 1 28.41 36.68 -1.33
N MET A 2 27.34 36.00 -1.73
CA MET A 2 26.47 35.19 -0.85
C MET A 2 27.13 33.95 -0.22
N ARG A 3 26.69 33.63 1.01
CA ARG A 3 26.81 32.29 1.60
C ARG A 3 25.72 31.41 0.98
N GLY A 4 26.08 30.26 0.42
CA GLY A 4 25.11 29.29 -0.08
C GLY A 4 24.46 28.53 1.08
N ASN A 5 23.24 28.89 1.46
CA ASN A 5 22.49 28.12 2.45
C ASN A 5 22.09 26.76 1.85
N LYS A 6 22.65 25.69 2.40
CA LYS A 6 22.22 24.31 2.13
C LYS A 6 20.77 24.16 2.60
N ALA A 7 19.87 23.78 1.69
CA ALA A 7 18.48 23.53 2.05
C ALA A 7 18.39 22.41 3.11
N PRO A 8 17.54 22.54 4.14
CA PRO A 8 17.29 21.43 5.06
C PRO A 8 16.61 20.30 4.30
N GLY A 9 17.20 19.11 4.34
CA GLY A 9 16.55 17.91 3.82
C GLY A 9 15.29 17.66 4.63
N LYS A 10 14.11 17.83 4.02
CA LYS A 10 12.87 17.37 4.64
C LYS A 10 12.95 15.84 4.72
N GLY A 11 12.66 15.31 5.91
CA GLY A 11 12.56 13.87 6.12
C GLY A 11 11.43 13.25 5.31
N MET A 12 11.31 11.93 5.39
CA MET A 12 10.20 11.15 4.83
C MET A 12 8.87 11.79 5.24
N GLN A 13 8.19 12.40 4.28
CA GLN A 13 6.87 12.97 4.49
C GLN A 13 5.87 11.83 4.43
N GLN A 14 5.29 11.51 5.59
CA GLN A 14 4.16 10.62 5.77
C GLN A 14 3.04 11.02 4.79
N PHE A 15 2.74 10.18 3.81
CA PHE A 15 1.72 10.48 2.80
C PHE A 15 0.32 10.17 3.34
N SER A 16 -0.35 11.22 3.81
CA SER A 16 -1.76 11.18 4.19
C SER A 16 -2.66 11.02 2.96
N ILE A 17 -2.90 9.76 2.58
CA ILE A 17 -4.02 9.40 1.72
C ILE A 17 -5.30 9.77 2.48
N LEU A 18 -6.22 10.49 1.82
CA LEU A 18 -7.47 10.97 2.41
C LEU A 18 -8.36 9.81 2.85
N LEU A 19 -8.24 9.45 4.13
CA LEU A 19 -9.19 8.61 4.86
C LEU A 19 -10.01 9.52 5.77
N ASN A 20 -11.32 9.29 5.84
CA ASN A 20 -12.19 10.07 6.74
C ASN A 20 -11.77 9.83 8.19
N ASP A 21 -11.41 10.90 8.90
CA ASP A 21 -10.99 10.88 10.30
C ASP A 21 -11.97 10.10 11.19
N GLN A 22 -11.42 9.21 12.04
CA GLN A 22 -11.66 9.15 13.49
C GLN A 22 -10.73 8.07 14.09
N VAL A 23 -9.48 8.42 14.42
CA VAL A 23 -8.61 7.64 15.32
C VAL A 23 -7.94 8.62 16.27
N ASN A 24 -7.99 8.37 17.59
CA ASN A 24 -7.48 9.31 18.60
C ASN A 24 -6.06 8.91 19.04
N ASP A 25 -5.19 9.91 19.25
CA ASP A 25 -3.75 9.77 19.51
C ASP A 25 -3.39 9.30 20.95
N GLU A 26 -3.99 8.22 21.44
CA GLU A 26 -3.80 7.72 22.82
C GLU A 26 -3.42 6.22 22.90
N ASP A 27 -2.36 5.81 22.19
CA ASP A 27 -1.51 4.61 22.43
C ASP A 27 -0.29 4.65 21.45
N VAL A 28 0.91 4.05 21.66
CA VAL A 28 1.54 3.38 22.82
C VAL A 28 3.09 3.56 22.74
N CYS A 29 3.86 3.14 23.75
CA CYS A 29 5.31 3.41 23.88
C CYS A 29 6.27 2.32 23.34
N ASN A 30 7.46 2.77 22.88
CA ASN A 30 8.80 2.13 22.97
C ASN A 30 9.05 0.71 22.39
N ASP A 31 9.64 0.62 21.19
CA ASP A 31 11.10 0.37 20.99
C ASP A 31 11.41 0.39 19.47
N ASN A 32 12.67 0.67 19.08
CA ASN A 32 13.02 1.18 17.73
C ASN A 32 12.94 0.16 16.57
N VAL A 33 11.72 -0.27 16.21
CA VAL A 33 11.36 -0.78 14.88
C VAL A 33 10.11 -0.04 14.43
N SER A 34 10.27 1.03 13.65
CA SER A 34 9.15 1.73 13.03
C SER A 34 8.62 0.88 11.87
N PHE A 35 7.58 0.09 12.13
CA PHE A 35 6.76 -0.48 11.07
C PHE A 35 6.06 0.65 10.31
N PRO A 36 5.84 0.54 8.98
CA PRO A 36 5.08 1.55 8.26
C PRO A 36 3.61 1.51 8.71
N ASP A 37 2.99 2.69 8.84
CA ASP A 37 1.58 2.84 9.22
C ASP A 37 0.63 2.08 8.29
N TYR A 38 1.06 1.89 7.03
CA TYR A 38 0.33 1.15 6.00
C TYR A 38 1.25 0.32 5.09
N LEU A 39 0.69 -0.71 4.47
CA LEU A 39 1.28 -1.43 3.34
C LEU A 39 0.32 -1.41 2.15
N ILE A 40 0.84 -1.08 0.96
CA ILE A 40 0.12 -1.21 -0.31
C ILE A 40 0.46 -2.57 -0.94
N VAL A 41 -0.56 -3.36 -1.25
CA VAL A 41 -0.45 -4.68 -1.89
C VAL A 41 -1.01 -4.62 -3.31
N ASP A 42 -0.11 -4.71 -4.29
CA ASP A 42 -0.42 -4.78 -5.71
C ASP A 42 -0.62 -6.25 -6.11
N VAL A 43 -1.87 -6.64 -6.43
CA VAL A 43 -2.20 -8.02 -6.85
C VAL A 43 -2.31 -8.16 -8.37
N ARG A 44 -1.65 -7.27 -9.12
CA ARG A 44 -1.42 -7.46 -10.55
C ARG A 44 -0.41 -8.56 -10.84
N ASP A 45 -0.56 -9.12 -12.02
CA ASP A 45 0.24 -10.22 -12.55
C ASP A 45 1.25 -9.61 -13.54
N GLU A 46 1.32 -10.07 -14.80
CA GLU A 46 2.17 -9.46 -15.84
C GLU A 46 1.88 -7.96 -16.05
N ASP A 47 0.64 -7.52 -15.84
CA ASP A 47 0.18 -6.14 -15.97
C ASP A 47 0.70 -5.19 -14.86
N ARG A 48 1.58 -5.66 -13.97
CA ARG A 48 2.41 -4.80 -13.10
C ARG A 48 3.63 -4.20 -13.81
N ALA A 49 4.12 -4.84 -14.88
CA ALA A 49 5.37 -4.45 -15.55
C ALA A 49 5.35 -3.03 -16.16
N VAL A 50 4.15 -2.54 -16.52
CA VAL A 50 3.92 -1.20 -17.11
C VAL A 50 4.05 -0.03 -16.12
N GLY A 51 4.33 -0.30 -14.84
CA GLY A 51 4.47 0.69 -13.78
C GLY A 51 3.68 0.33 -12.52
N HIS A 52 4.12 0.82 -11.37
CA HIS A 52 3.51 0.52 -10.08
C HIS A 52 3.66 1.65 -9.08
N ILE A 53 2.88 1.57 -7.99
CA ILE A 53 2.98 2.51 -6.86
C ILE A 53 4.30 2.25 -6.16
N LYS A 54 5.03 3.32 -5.83
CA LYS A 54 6.30 3.25 -5.09
C LYS A 54 6.13 2.45 -3.80
N ASP A 55 7.14 1.65 -3.46
CA ASP A 55 7.22 0.80 -2.26
C ASP A 55 6.04 -0.20 -2.09
N SER A 56 5.24 -0.45 -3.15
CA SER A 56 4.17 -1.45 -3.11
C SER A 56 4.69 -2.90 -3.13
N HIS A 57 4.20 -3.72 -2.20
CA HIS A 57 4.45 -5.15 -2.17
C HIS A 57 3.63 -5.83 -3.28
N ASN A 58 4.25 -6.69 -4.09
CA ASN A 58 3.55 -7.44 -5.13
C ASN A 58 3.29 -8.88 -4.69
N LEU A 59 2.01 -9.24 -4.62
CA LEU A 59 1.57 -10.63 -4.50
C LEU A 59 0.54 -10.90 -5.62
N PRO A 60 0.98 -11.38 -6.80
CA PRO A 60 0.11 -11.58 -7.97
C PRO A 60 -1.11 -12.44 -7.67
N SER A 61 -2.22 -12.15 -8.34
CA SER A 61 -3.51 -12.80 -8.13
C SER A 61 -3.47 -14.31 -8.41
N GLU A 62 -2.67 -14.74 -9.38
CA GLU A 62 -2.48 -16.16 -9.73
C GLU A 62 -1.89 -17.00 -8.59
N VAL A 63 -1.03 -16.41 -7.76
CA VAL A 63 -0.35 -17.08 -6.63
C VAL A 63 -0.84 -16.61 -5.26
N PHE A 64 -1.86 -15.73 -5.22
CA PHE A 64 -2.32 -15.08 -4.00
C PHE A 64 -2.74 -16.08 -2.93
N GLN A 65 -3.48 -17.14 -3.30
CA GLN A 65 -3.95 -18.14 -2.33
C GLN A 65 -2.82 -18.91 -1.63
N SER A 66 -1.69 -19.13 -2.30
CA SER A 66 -0.52 -19.77 -1.69
C SER A 66 0.35 -18.80 -0.89
N GLY A 67 0.43 -17.52 -1.30
CA GLY A 67 1.27 -16.52 -0.63
C GLY A 67 0.59 -15.74 0.50
N VAL A 68 -0.75 -15.69 0.56
CA VAL A 68 -1.51 -14.91 1.57
C VAL A 68 -1.13 -15.29 3.01
N ASP A 69 -0.72 -16.54 3.22
CA ASP A 69 -0.35 -17.06 4.53
C ASP A 69 0.97 -16.53 5.08
N ASP A 70 1.88 -16.10 4.20
CA ASP A 70 3.12 -15.41 4.55
C ASP A 70 2.89 -13.90 4.60
N LEU A 71 2.11 -13.34 3.66
CA LEU A 71 1.68 -11.94 3.70
C LEU A 71 1.06 -11.57 5.07
N ILE A 72 0.16 -12.40 5.62
CA ILE A 72 -0.45 -12.20 6.95
C ILE A 72 0.58 -12.18 8.09
N LYS A 73 1.72 -12.89 7.97
CA LYS A 73 2.80 -12.86 8.98
C LYS A 73 3.58 -11.55 8.87
N ASP A 74 3.95 -11.19 7.64
CA ASP A 74 4.75 -9.99 7.35
C ASP A 74 4.00 -8.70 7.70
N THR A 75 2.67 -8.70 7.57
CA THR A 75 1.79 -7.58 7.93
C THR A 75 1.24 -7.65 9.35
N ALA A 76 1.68 -8.58 10.22
CA ALA A 76 1.06 -8.78 11.53
C ALA A 76 0.97 -7.49 12.37
N ASN A 77 2.04 -6.68 12.37
CA ASN A 77 2.13 -5.40 13.07
C ASN A 77 1.82 -4.16 12.21
N VAL A 78 1.31 -4.34 10.98
CA VAL A 78 0.99 -3.21 10.07
C VAL A 78 -0.45 -2.76 10.33
N PRO A 79 -0.72 -1.51 10.75
CA PRO A 79 -2.08 -1.07 11.08
C PRO A 79 -3.06 -1.08 9.90
N VAL A 80 -2.61 -0.75 8.69
CA VAL A 80 -3.46 -0.64 7.48
C VAL A 80 -2.88 -1.42 6.31
N VAL A 81 -3.66 -2.30 5.68
CA VAL A 81 -3.26 -3.00 4.45
C VAL A 81 -4.21 -2.62 3.31
N ILE A 82 -3.67 -2.04 2.24
CA ILE A 82 -4.43 -1.47 1.12
C ILE A 82 -4.20 -2.33 -0.13
N PHE A 83 -5.24 -3.02 -0.60
CA PHE A 83 -5.16 -3.86 -1.80
C PHE A 83 -5.54 -3.10 -3.06
N HIS A 84 -4.86 -3.38 -4.18
CA HIS A 84 -5.26 -2.87 -5.48
C HIS A 84 -4.91 -3.83 -6.62
N CYS A 85 -5.53 -3.63 -7.78
CA CYS A 85 -5.03 -4.18 -9.04
C CYS A 85 -5.00 -3.07 -10.11
N MET A 86 -5.17 -3.40 -11.40
CA MET A 86 -5.22 -2.39 -12.46
C MET A 86 -6.38 -1.40 -12.30
N MET A 87 -7.59 -1.89 -12.00
CA MET A 87 -8.81 -1.07 -11.84
C MET A 87 -9.51 -1.26 -10.48
N SER A 88 -9.03 -2.19 -9.65
CA SER A 88 -9.66 -2.60 -8.38
C SER A 88 -11.12 -3.03 -8.46
N THR A 89 -11.57 -3.57 -9.60
CA THR A 89 -12.94 -4.07 -9.81
C THR A 89 -13.12 -5.58 -9.65
N GLN A 90 -12.02 -6.35 -9.61
CA GLN A 90 -12.04 -7.82 -9.47
C GLN A 90 -10.91 -8.32 -8.56
N ARG A 91 -9.68 -8.46 -9.09
CA ARG A 91 -8.52 -9.02 -8.36
C ARG A 91 -8.28 -8.36 -7.00
N GLY A 92 -8.27 -7.02 -6.93
CA GLY A 92 -8.08 -6.26 -5.68
C GLY A 92 -9.13 -6.57 -4.59
N PRO A 93 -10.44 -6.39 -4.85
CA PRO A 93 -11.50 -6.78 -3.92
C PRO A 93 -11.47 -8.24 -3.49
N ILE A 94 -11.23 -9.17 -4.42
CA ILE A 94 -11.16 -10.62 -4.13
C ILE A 94 -9.97 -10.92 -3.20
N ALA A 95 -8.79 -10.36 -3.48
CA ALA A 95 -7.60 -10.51 -2.65
C ALA A 95 -7.80 -9.93 -1.23
N ALA A 96 -8.39 -8.74 -1.12
CA ALA A 96 -8.73 -8.12 0.16
C ALA A 96 -9.70 -8.99 0.98
N GLN A 97 -10.69 -9.61 0.34
CA GLN A 97 -11.60 -10.55 0.99
C GLN A 97 -10.86 -11.81 1.46
N ILE A 98 -10.11 -12.49 0.58
CA ILE A 98 -9.34 -13.70 0.93
C ILE A 98 -8.40 -13.42 2.11
N TYR A 99 -7.72 -12.27 2.10
CA TYR A 99 -6.84 -11.85 3.19
C TYR A 99 -7.59 -11.66 4.52
N ARG A 100 -8.73 -10.94 4.52
CA ARG A 100 -9.58 -10.77 5.72
C ARG A 100 -10.05 -12.12 6.26
N ASP A 101 -10.63 -12.95 5.40
CA ASP A 101 -11.21 -14.24 5.78
C ASP A 101 -10.12 -15.18 6.33
N ARG A 102 -8.94 -15.21 5.69
CA ARG A 102 -7.79 -16.01 6.13
C ARG A 102 -7.16 -15.50 7.42
N ARG A 103 -7.08 -14.17 7.62
CA ARG A 103 -6.63 -13.56 8.88
C ARG A 103 -7.59 -13.90 10.02
N ASN A 104 -8.90 -13.80 9.80
CA ASN A 104 -9.92 -14.11 10.81
C ASN A 104 -9.89 -15.58 11.27
N VAL A 105 -9.57 -16.53 10.37
CA VAL A 105 -9.37 -17.95 10.72
C VAL A 105 -8.07 -18.19 11.51
N LYS A 106 -7.07 -17.33 11.35
CA LYS A 106 -5.74 -17.43 11.99
C LYS A 106 -5.57 -16.62 13.28
N ALA A 107 -6.45 -15.67 13.55
CA ALA A 107 -6.30 -14.74 14.66
C ALA A 107 -6.64 -15.44 15.99
N GLU A 108 -5.62 -15.92 16.70
CA GLU A 108 -5.74 -16.34 18.11
C GLU A 108 -5.86 -15.15 19.08
N ASN A 109 -5.54 -13.93 18.63
CA ASN A 109 -5.60 -12.70 19.41
C ASN A 109 -6.44 -11.65 18.67
N GLU A 110 -7.59 -11.28 19.24
CA GLU A 110 -8.53 -10.30 18.67
C GLU A 110 -8.07 -8.84 18.82
N ASP A 111 -7.05 -8.58 19.65
CA ASP A 111 -6.69 -7.25 20.14
C ASP A 111 -6.13 -6.30 19.06
N GLN A 112 -5.48 -6.83 18.01
CA GLN A 112 -4.95 -6.01 16.91
C GLN A 112 -5.96 -5.86 15.77
N LYS A 113 -6.74 -4.77 15.83
CA LYS A 113 -7.64 -4.29 14.77
C LYS A 113 -6.86 -3.73 13.57
N GLN A 114 -6.44 -4.61 12.67
CA GLN A 114 -5.88 -4.20 11.38
C GLN A 114 -6.99 -3.75 10.42
N GLN A 115 -6.83 -2.58 9.81
CA GLN A 115 -7.70 -2.11 8.75
C GLN A 115 -7.28 -2.73 7.41
N VAL A 116 -8.25 -3.25 6.65
CA VAL A 116 -8.02 -3.75 5.30
C VAL A 116 -8.85 -2.92 4.34
N LEU A 117 -8.20 -2.23 3.41
CA LEU A 117 -8.79 -1.27 2.48
C LEU A 117 -8.56 -1.70 1.02
N ILE A 118 -9.26 -1.04 0.10
CA ILE A 118 -9.09 -1.22 -1.35
C ILE A 118 -8.83 0.16 -1.95
N LEU A 119 -7.77 0.30 -2.75
CA LEU A 119 -7.53 1.53 -3.50
C LEU A 119 -8.52 1.61 -4.67
N GLU A 120 -9.47 2.54 -4.60
CA GLU A 120 -10.45 2.76 -5.68
C GLU A 120 -9.76 3.11 -7.00
N LYS A 121 -10.38 2.69 -8.12
CA LYS A 121 -9.86 2.85 -9.50
C LYS A 121 -8.52 2.15 -9.80
N GLY A 122 -7.88 1.55 -8.80
CA GLY A 122 -6.64 0.78 -8.95
C GLY A 122 -5.45 1.60 -9.45
N PHE A 123 -4.44 0.90 -9.98
CA PHE A 123 -3.24 1.55 -10.50
C PHE A 123 -3.54 2.51 -11.65
N LYS A 124 -4.55 2.23 -12.51
CA LYS A 124 -4.93 3.15 -13.59
C LYS A 124 -5.33 4.52 -13.03
N GLY A 125 -6.27 4.57 -12.08
CA GLY A 125 -6.70 5.84 -11.47
C GLY A 125 -5.61 6.52 -10.62
N PHE A 126 -4.67 5.74 -10.06
CA PHE A 126 -3.52 6.29 -9.35
C PHE A 126 -2.51 6.93 -10.33
N ALA A 127 -2.19 6.26 -11.44
CA ALA A 127 -1.30 6.78 -12.48
C ALA A 127 -1.90 8.03 -13.15
N GLU A 128 -3.19 8.04 -13.48
CA GLU A 128 -3.91 9.22 -13.98
C GLU A 128 -3.73 10.46 -13.09
N ALA A 129 -3.61 10.27 -11.76
CA ALA A 129 -3.43 11.36 -10.80
C ALA A 129 -1.96 11.72 -10.50
N TYR A 130 -1.03 10.75 -10.57
CA TYR A 130 0.32 10.88 -10.01
C TYR A 130 1.48 10.45 -10.94
N GLN A 131 1.22 10.18 -12.23
CA GLN A 131 2.24 9.75 -13.23
C GLN A 131 3.44 10.69 -13.41
N ASP A 132 3.29 11.95 -13.04
CA ASP A 132 4.33 12.98 -13.11
C ASP A 132 5.17 13.08 -11.82
N ASP A 133 4.78 12.38 -10.74
CA ASP A 133 5.52 12.35 -9.47
C ASP A 133 6.34 11.04 -9.33
N PRO A 134 7.68 11.08 -9.54
CA PRO A 134 8.55 9.93 -9.38
C PRO A 134 8.76 9.51 -7.90
N LEU A 135 8.19 10.23 -6.94
CA LEU A 135 8.11 9.80 -5.53
C LEU A 135 6.87 8.93 -5.26
N LEU A 136 5.93 8.82 -6.20
CA LEU A 136 4.68 8.06 -6.05
C LEU A 136 4.53 6.92 -7.06
N VAL A 137 5.06 7.09 -8.29
CA VAL A 137 4.98 6.07 -9.36
C VAL A 137 6.38 5.68 -9.83
N GLU A 138 6.65 4.37 -9.87
CA GLU A 138 7.91 3.80 -10.34
C GLU A 138 7.72 2.98 -11.63
N ASN A 139 8.75 3.02 -12.50
CA ASN A 139 8.84 2.28 -13.76
C ASN A 139 7.62 2.43 -14.68
N LEU A 140 7.03 3.62 -14.73
CA LEU A 140 5.88 3.90 -15.59
C LEU A 140 6.27 3.88 -17.07
N ASP A 141 5.60 3.01 -17.84
CA ASP A 141 5.73 2.90 -19.28
C ASP A 141 5.12 4.13 -19.98
N GLU A 142 5.81 4.67 -20.99
CA GLU A 142 5.35 5.84 -21.75
C GLU A 142 3.99 5.61 -22.44
N SER A 143 3.65 4.37 -22.79
CA SER A 143 2.38 3.99 -23.42
C SER A 143 1.15 4.23 -22.52
N LEU A 144 1.33 4.36 -21.20
CA LEU A 144 0.26 4.72 -20.27
C LEU A 144 0.09 6.24 -20.08
N ARG A 145 1.06 7.06 -20.48
CA ARG A 145 1.12 8.49 -20.12
C ARG A 145 0.16 9.42 -20.89
N SER A 146 -0.81 8.89 -21.66
CA SER A 146 -1.57 9.69 -22.65
C SER A 146 -2.93 9.09 -23.08
N GLN A 147 -3.77 8.62 -22.15
CA GLN A 147 -5.16 8.22 -22.43
C GLN A 147 -6.18 9.13 -21.74
#